data_AF-A0A7W0SLN2-F1
#
_entry.id   AF-A0A7W0SLN2-F1
#
_cell.length_a   1.000
_cell.length_b   1.000
_cell.length_c   1.000
_cell.angle_alpha   90.00
_cell.angle_beta   90.00
_cell.angle_gamma   90.00
#
_symmetry.space_group_name_H-M   'P 1'
#
loop_
_entity.id
_entity.type
_entity.pdbx_description
1 polymer ?
#
loop_
_entity_poly.entity_id
_entity_poly.type
_entity_poly.pdbx_seq_one_letter_code
_entity_poly.pdbx_strand_id
1 'polypeptide(L)'
;MSKRSSFVAAIVAALTVMSGCTSAAVSGPADRSSDALRESAEPTAPVATPAVPGMRGLAVRLRTDVAVGGQFQTRITNTGSEAFVVLGVSLDSPGFERLPFAGRRATFSPGATIDLPTQYGAAFCAGDIEVDPAFSAMQVQRPDGTTEELRVPLEAPDDIVDRIHHQECHALALAAAVEVDLGEFNSAEFDGEPVLRASITLTRGTNSEAIALVGLTGSVVFDLIFADDNEPPPSMPGDEDELVVPVVVGMTGRGCDAHVLGETKQPFVFPFYLTFDGGEVQYGVLEVSPEQRDALWSFVQVACA
;
A
#
# COMPACT_ATOMS: atom_id res chain seq x y z
N MET A 1 -30.00 24.28 -52.80
CA MET A 1 -31.36 23.71 -52.69
C MET A 1 -31.42 22.99 -51.35
N SER A 2 -31.82 23.65 -50.26
CA SER A 2 -33.18 23.64 -49.68
C SER A 2 -33.66 22.20 -49.39
N LYS A 3 -33.90 21.76 -48.14
CA LYS A 3 -34.84 22.33 -47.18
C LYS A 3 -34.52 22.00 -45.72
N ARG A 4 -34.83 22.97 -44.86
CA ARG A 4 -35.07 22.87 -43.41
C ARG A 4 -36.38 22.11 -43.12
N SER A 5 -36.52 21.56 -41.91
CA SER A 5 -37.79 21.59 -41.15
C SER A 5 -37.52 21.43 -39.64
N SER A 6 -37.86 22.49 -38.90
CA SER A 6 -38.11 22.49 -37.45
C SER A 6 -39.55 22.07 -37.17
N PHE A 7 -39.84 21.54 -35.97
CA PHE A 7 -41.13 21.74 -35.30
C PHE A 7 -40.95 21.88 -33.78
N VAL A 8 -41.73 22.79 -33.22
CA VAL A 8 -41.78 23.34 -31.85
C VAL A 8 -43.17 23.03 -31.27
N ALA A 9 -43.28 22.85 -29.94
CA ALA A 9 -44.37 23.23 -29.01
C ALA A 9 -44.50 22.17 -27.88
N ALA A 10 -44.39 22.42 -26.57
CA ALA A 10 -44.93 23.43 -25.64
C ALA A 10 -46.15 22.93 -24.81
N ILE A 11 -45.90 22.74 -23.50
CA ILE A 11 -46.67 23.11 -22.28
C ILE A 11 -48.14 22.70 -22.14
N VAL A 12 -48.48 21.99 -21.04
CA VAL A 12 -49.64 22.27 -20.15
C VAL A 12 -49.30 21.90 -18.69
N ALA A 13 -49.69 22.76 -17.75
CA ALA A 13 -49.58 22.64 -16.29
C ALA A 13 -50.99 22.48 -15.63
N ALA A 14 -51.06 21.86 -14.44
CA ALA A 14 -52.02 22.10 -13.33
C ALA A 14 -51.70 21.06 -12.19
N LEU A 15 -51.30 21.37 -10.96
CA LEU A 15 -51.85 22.16 -9.83
C LEU A 15 -53.13 21.57 -9.19
N THR A 16 -52.97 20.91 -8.03
CA THR A 16 -54.00 20.77 -6.99
C THR A 16 -53.40 20.79 -5.59
N VAL A 17 -53.94 21.69 -4.76
CA VAL A 17 -53.69 21.94 -3.33
C VAL A 17 -54.80 21.27 -2.53
N MET A 18 -54.51 20.70 -1.36
CA MET A 18 -55.44 20.69 -0.22
C MET A 18 -54.70 20.79 1.13
N SER A 19 -55.17 21.76 1.93
CA SER A 19 -54.84 22.06 3.32
C SER A 19 -55.61 21.19 4.32
N GLY A 20 -55.13 21.08 5.56
CA GLY A 20 -55.98 20.71 6.70
C GLY A 20 -55.24 20.41 8.01
N CYS A 21 -55.26 21.37 8.94
CA CYS A 21 -54.73 21.30 10.32
C CYS A 21 -55.44 20.26 11.21
N THR A 22 -54.82 19.86 12.33
CA THR A 22 -55.37 20.05 13.70
C THR A 22 -54.37 19.57 14.77
N SER A 23 -54.16 20.42 15.78
CA SER A 23 -53.38 20.20 16.99
C SER A 23 -54.12 19.34 18.02
N ALA A 24 -53.39 18.52 18.78
CA ALA A 24 -53.83 18.11 20.12
C ALA A 24 -52.61 18.03 21.06
N ALA A 25 -52.53 18.99 21.98
CA ALA A 25 -51.69 18.92 23.15
C ALA A 25 -52.36 18.03 24.21
N VAL A 26 -51.60 17.11 24.80
CA VAL A 26 -51.93 16.48 26.08
C VAL A 26 -50.71 16.59 26.98
N SER A 27 -50.87 17.33 28.06
CA SER A 27 -49.96 17.39 29.19
C SER A 27 -50.41 16.38 30.25
N GLY A 28 -49.47 15.66 30.87
CA GLY A 28 -49.72 14.92 32.11
C GLY A 28 -48.60 13.91 32.44
N PRO A 29 -48.29 13.67 33.73
CA PRO A 29 -46.90 13.73 34.22
C PRO A 29 -46.34 12.41 34.78
N ALA A 30 -45.08 12.52 35.23
CA ALA A 30 -44.42 11.77 36.31
C ALA A 30 -43.37 10.69 35.92
N ASP A 31 -42.16 10.95 36.43
CA ASP A 31 -41.21 10.02 37.04
C ASP A 31 -40.74 8.81 36.22
N ARG A 32 -39.46 8.87 35.84
CA ARG A 32 -38.39 8.16 36.61
C ARG A 32 -37.02 8.59 36.12
N SER A 33 -36.28 9.22 37.04
CA SER A 33 -34.82 9.24 37.03
C SER A 33 -34.28 7.82 36.88
N SER A 34 -33.57 7.58 35.80
CA SER A 34 -32.57 6.54 35.69
C SER A 34 -31.31 7.23 35.19
N ASP A 35 -30.65 7.96 36.09
CA ASP A 35 -29.23 8.28 35.96
C ASP A 35 -28.47 6.95 35.97
N ALA A 36 -28.37 6.34 34.79
CA ALA A 36 -27.38 5.33 34.53
C ALA A 36 -26.04 6.04 34.60
N LEU A 37 -25.33 5.82 35.70
CA LEU A 37 -23.91 6.11 35.85
C LEU A 37 -23.19 5.53 34.63
N ARG A 38 -22.94 6.40 33.67
CA ARG A 38 -22.05 6.13 32.55
C ARG A 38 -20.67 6.19 33.18
N GLU A 39 -20.23 5.05 33.70
CA GLU A 39 -18.87 4.84 34.16
C GLU A 39 -17.97 5.17 32.97
N SER A 40 -17.43 6.38 33.02
CA SER A 40 -16.48 6.88 32.04
C SER A 40 -15.21 6.08 32.30
N ALA A 41 -15.06 4.97 31.58
CA ALA A 41 -13.81 4.21 31.57
C ALA A 41 -12.72 5.19 31.14
N GLU A 42 -11.88 5.59 32.08
CA GLU A 42 -10.66 6.32 31.78
C GLU A 42 -9.86 5.47 30.77
N PRO A 43 -9.31 6.08 29.71
CA PRO A 43 -8.41 5.38 28.82
C PRO A 43 -7.28 4.77 29.64
N THR A 44 -7.24 3.44 29.72
CA THR A 44 -6.13 2.72 30.32
C THR A 44 -4.86 3.18 29.63
N ALA A 45 -3.97 3.85 30.37
CA ALA A 45 -2.69 4.28 29.84
C ALA A 45 -1.96 3.06 29.24
N PRO A 46 -1.37 3.18 28.04
CA PRO A 46 -0.67 2.07 27.42
C PRO A 46 0.42 1.57 28.37
N VAL A 47 0.48 0.25 28.56
CA VAL A 47 1.52 -0.38 29.38
C VAL A 47 2.87 -0.08 28.73
N ALA A 48 3.70 0.72 29.40
CA ALA A 48 5.02 1.06 28.92
C ALA A 48 5.87 -0.20 28.84
N THR A 49 6.32 -0.53 27.63
CA THR A 49 7.18 -1.69 27.40
C THR A 49 8.57 -1.44 28.03
N PRO A 50 9.15 -2.41 28.76
CA PRO A 50 10.45 -2.22 29.41
C PRO A 50 11.57 -1.92 28.41
N ALA A 51 12.31 -0.84 28.64
CA ALA A 51 13.48 -0.50 27.86
C ALA A 51 14.65 -1.47 28.13
N VAL A 52 15.49 -1.70 27.11
CA VAL A 52 16.74 -2.44 27.25
C VAL A 52 17.88 -1.48 27.58
N PRO A 53 18.56 -1.59 28.73
CA PRO A 53 19.63 -0.67 29.11
C PRO A 53 20.73 -0.57 28.06
N GLY A 54 21.12 0.67 27.73
CA GLY A 54 22.19 0.95 26.76
C GLY A 54 21.81 0.75 25.29
N MET A 55 20.53 0.45 24.99
CA MET A 55 20.04 0.30 23.63
C MET A 55 18.76 1.08 23.41
N ARG A 56 18.63 1.65 22.21
CA ARG A 56 17.37 2.22 21.71
C ARG A 56 17.09 1.65 20.32
N GLY A 57 15.88 1.15 20.11
CA GLY A 57 15.42 0.58 18.84
C GLY A 57 14.36 1.45 18.18
N LEU A 58 14.42 1.56 16.86
CA LEU A 58 13.46 2.30 16.04
C LEU A 58 13.20 1.52 14.75
N ALA A 59 11.93 1.38 14.37
CA ALA A 59 11.57 0.89 13.05
C ALA A 59 11.66 2.03 12.03
N VAL A 60 12.36 1.81 10.92
CA VAL A 60 12.48 2.78 9.81
C VAL A 60 12.26 2.02 8.50
N ARG A 61 11.62 2.65 7.51
CA ARG A 61 11.51 2.09 6.15
C ARG A 61 12.17 3.02 5.15
N LEU A 62 13.23 2.54 4.49
CA LEU A 62 13.91 3.28 3.43
C LEU A 62 13.27 2.99 2.08
N ARG A 63 13.44 3.88 1.09
CA ARG A 63 12.93 3.66 -0.28
C ARG A 63 13.48 2.39 -0.92
N THR A 64 14.72 2.01 -0.60
CA THR A 64 15.33 0.76 -1.06
C THR A 64 14.64 -0.48 -0.48
N ASP A 65 14.05 -0.38 0.73
CA ASP A 65 13.33 -1.49 1.33
C ASP A 65 11.99 -1.73 0.63
N VAL A 66 11.30 -0.65 0.24
CA VAL A 66 10.06 -0.75 -0.55
C VAL A 66 10.33 -1.41 -1.90
N ALA A 67 11.50 -1.17 -2.52
CA ALA A 67 11.89 -1.80 -3.78
C ALA A 67 12.18 -3.31 -3.65
N VAL A 68 12.77 -3.73 -2.52
CA VAL A 68 13.10 -5.14 -2.26
C VAL A 68 11.85 -5.93 -1.81
N GLY A 69 10.96 -5.30 -1.05
CA GLY A 69 9.81 -5.97 -0.42
C GLY A 69 10.23 -6.83 0.78
N GLY A 70 9.27 -7.17 1.66
CA GLY A 70 9.51 -8.12 2.76
C GLY A 70 10.52 -7.68 3.84
N GLN A 71 10.93 -6.41 3.86
CA GLN A 71 11.89 -5.90 4.83
C GLN A 71 11.65 -4.43 5.23
N PHE A 72 12.22 -4.08 6.38
CA PHE A 72 12.42 -2.71 6.86
C PHE A 72 13.79 -2.62 7.54
N GLN A 73 14.14 -1.46 8.10
CA GLN A 73 15.36 -1.28 8.91
C GLN A 73 15.02 -1.23 10.39
N THR A 74 15.67 -2.10 11.17
CA THR A 74 15.81 -1.90 12.60
C THR A 74 16.99 -0.97 12.86
N ARG A 75 16.70 0.30 13.19
CA ARG A 75 17.71 1.27 13.61
C ARG A 75 18.02 1.07 15.09
N ILE A 76 19.25 0.65 15.37
CA ILE A 76 19.74 0.50 16.75
C ILE A 76 20.70 1.64 17.07
N THR A 77 20.53 2.23 18.25
CA THR A 77 21.51 3.17 18.82
C THR A 77 22.07 2.59 20.11
N ASN A 78 23.40 2.52 20.21
CA ASN A 78 24.08 2.23 21.48
C ASN A 78 24.08 3.49 22.35
N THR A 79 23.20 3.51 23.35
CA THR A 79 23.08 4.58 24.34
C THR A 79 23.91 4.34 25.60
N GLY A 80 24.60 3.19 25.67
CA GLY A 80 25.48 2.81 26.77
C GLY A 80 26.93 3.30 26.58
N SER A 81 27.78 2.93 27.54
CA SER A 81 29.21 3.25 27.56
C SER A 81 30.11 2.13 27.03
N GLU A 82 29.56 0.94 26.77
CA GLU A 82 30.31 -0.23 26.31
C GLU A 82 29.90 -0.62 24.89
N ALA A 83 30.84 -1.16 24.12
CA ALA A 83 30.55 -1.67 22.80
C ALA A 83 29.82 -3.02 22.87
N PHE A 84 29.03 -3.34 21.85
CA PHE A 84 28.47 -4.68 21.66
C PHE A 84 28.45 -5.05 20.18
N VAL A 85 28.30 -6.34 19.89
CA VAL A 85 28.18 -6.84 18.52
C VAL A 85 26.81 -7.47 18.35
N VAL A 86 26.03 -7.01 17.37
CA VAL A 86 24.82 -7.69 16.93
C VAL A 86 25.22 -8.76 15.93
N LEU A 87 24.70 -9.98 16.12
CA LEU A 87 24.95 -11.15 15.27
C LEU A 87 23.76 -11.49 14.37
N GLY A 88 22.57 -11.02 14.74
CA GLY A 88 21.37 -11.13 13.91
C GLY A 88 20.18 -10.41 14.54
N VAL A 89 19.19 -10.12 13.71
CA VAL A 89 17.94 -9.47 14.09
C VAL A 89 16.74 -10.21 13.49
N SER A 90 15.60 -10.16 14.17
CA SER A 90 14.31 -10.57 13.65
C SER A 90 13.20 -9.69 14.23
N LEU A 91 12.11 -9.53 13.46
CA LEU A 91 10.91 -8.88 13.95
C LEU A 91 10.18 -9.81 14.94
N ASP A 92 9.80 -9.23 16.07
CA ASP A 92 8.92 -9.84 17.04
C ASP A 92 7.72 -8.92 17.25
N SER A 93 6.64 -9.20 16.54
CA SER A 93 5.36 -8.48 16.60
C SER A 93 4.23 -9.52 16.51
N PRO A 94 3.11 -9.36 17.24
CA PRO A 94 1.99 -10.31 17.15
C PRO A 94 1.31 -10.32 15.78
N GLY A 95 1.48 -9.27 14.96
CA GLY A 95 0.88 -9.15 13.63
C GLY A 95 1.59 -9.95 12.52
N PHE A 96 2.73 -10.57 12.81
CA PHE A 96 3.56 -11.21 11.79
C PHE A 96 4.04 -12.60 12.21
N GLU A 97 4.20 -13.49 11.22
CA GLU A 97 4.95 -14.72 11.41
C GLU A 97 6.41 -14.39 11.77
N ARG A 98 6.90 -15.03 12.84
CA ARG A 98 8.28 -14.84 13.29
C ARG A 98 9.24 -15.59 12.39
N LEU A 99 10.17 -14.86 11.79
CA LEU A 99 11.28 -15.43 11.03
C LEU A 99 12.51 -15.70 11.92
N PRO A 100 13.40 -16.64 11.52
CA PRO A 100 14.71 -16.80 12.14
C PRO A 100 15.54 -15.51 12.06
N PHE A 101 16.57 -15.40 12.91
CA PHE A 101 17.51 -14.28 12.84
C PHE A 101 18.20 -14.22 11.47
N ALA A 102 18.11 -13.07 10.82
CA ALA A 102 18.93 -12.78 9.66
C ALA A 102 20.38 -12.54 10.12
N GLY A 103 21.28 -13.47 9.82
CA GLY A 103 22.68 -13.43 10.24
C GLY A 103 23.39 -12.18 9.71
N ARG A 104 23.72 -11.25 10.59
CA ARG A 104 24.46 -10.03 10.26
C ARG A 104 25.30 -9.57 11.44
N ARG A 105 26.62 -9.51 11.23
CA ARG A 105 27.57 -9.01 12.23
C ARG A 105 27.71 -7.49 12.11
N ALA A 106 27.33 -6.76 13.14
CA ALA A 106 27.51 -5.30 13.22
C ALA A 106 28.04 -4.91 14.60
N THR A 107 29.11 -4.11 14.62
CA THR A 107 29.72 -3.63 15.88
C THR A 107 29.19 -2.24 16.21
N PHE A 108 28.65 -2.09 17.41
CA PHE A 108 28.10 -0.85 17.92
C PHE A 108 29.02 -0.28 19.00
N SER A 109 29.88 0.66 18.62
CA SER A 109 30.62 1.48 19.60
C SER A 109 29.65 2.39 20.38
N PRO A 110 30.04 2.91 21.57
CA PRO A 110 29.22 3.88 22.29
C PRO A 110 28.80 5.04 21.40
N GLY A 111 27.50 5.37 21.40
CA GLY A 111 26.91 6.42 20.57
C GLY A 111 26.70 6.06 19.09
N ALA A 112 27.09 4.86 18.65
CA ALA A 112 26.87 4.43 17.26
C ALA A 112 25.39 4.18 16.98
N THR A 113 24.93 4.61 15.81
CA THR A 113 23.63 4.29 15.25
C THR A 113 23.82 3.55 13.92
N ILE A 114 23.21 2.38 13.79
CA ILE A 114 23.30 1.56 12.58
C ILE A 114 21.92 1.01 12.24
N ASP A 115 21.59 1.04 10.95
CA ASP A 115 20.40 0.44 10.38
C ASP A 115 20.69 -1.01 9.97
N LEU A 116 19.91 -1.94 10.52
CA LEU A 116 20.01 -3.36 10.23
C LEU A 116 18.79 -3.77 9.42
N PRO A 117 18.96 -4.32 8.20
CA PRO A 117 17.84 -4.86 7.46
C PRO A 117 17.19 -6.00 8.25
N THR A 118 15.89 -5.88 8.45
CA THR A 118 15.07 -6.82 9.20
C THR A 118 13.97 -7.30 8.29
N GLN A 119 13.96 -8.61 8.02
CA GLN A 119 12.89 -9.26 7.28
C GLN A 119 11.69 -9.46 8.21
N TYR A 120 10.48 -9.36 7.66
CA TYR A 120 9.23 -9.73 8.32
C TYR A 120 8.62 -10.95 7.63
N GLY A 121 7.95 -11.81 8.40
CA GLY A 121 7.23 -12.96 7.86
C GLY A 121 5.86 -12.56 7.30
N ALA A 122 5.02 -13.54 6.97
CA ALA A 122 3.66 -13.26 6.52
C ALA A 122 2.87 -12.46 7.56
N ALA A 123 2.09 -11.47 7.12
CA ALA A 123 1.18 -10.75 7.99
C ALA A 123 -0.04 -11.62 8.34
N PHE A 124 -0.49 -11.56 9.60
CA PHE A 124 -1.74 -12.18 10.03
C PHE A 124 -2.88 -11.20 9.85
N CYS A 125 -3.77 -11.47 8.90
CA CYS A 125 -4.80 -10.50 8.44
C CYS A 125 -6.23 -10.86 8.84
N ALA A 126 -6.44 -11.99 9.52
CA ALA A 126 -7.78 -12.43 9.90
C ALA A 126 -8.14 -11.97 11.32
N GLY A 127 -9.23 -11.20 11.43
CA GLY A 127 -9.74 -10.68 12.70
C GLY A 127 -9.01 -9.43 13.19
N ASP A 128 -9.33 -9.01 14.41
CA ASP A 128 -8.68 -7.87 15.06
C ASP A 128 -7.32 -8.32 15.62
N ILE A 129 -6.28 -8.16 14.81
CA ILE A 129 -4.90 -8.53 15.17
C ILE A 129 -4.15 -7.28 15.65
N GLU A 130 -3.64 -7.35 16.88
CA GLU A 130 -2.74 -6.33 17.42
C GLU A 130 -1.36 -6.43 16.76
N VAL A 131 -0.84 -5.31 16.25
CA VAL A 131 0.53 -5.24 15.69
C VAL A 131 1.55 -4.86 16.77
N ASP A 132 1.11 -4.14 17.78
CA ASP A 132 1.94 -3.67 18.88
C ASP A 132 1.76 -4.50 20.17
N PRO A 133 2.75 -4.46 21.08
CA PRO A 133 4.05 -3.82 20.93
C PRO A 133 4.99 -4.59 19.98
N ALA A 134 5.66 -3.86 19.08
CA ALA A 134 6.71 -4.42 18.21
C ALA A 134 8.10 -4.37 18.85
N PHE A 135 8.87 -5.43 18.67
CA PHE A 135 10.25 -5.57 19.14
C PHE A 135 11.18 -6.02 18.02
N SER A 136 12.45 -5.67 18.16
CA SER A 136 13.53 -6.42 17.53
C SER A 136 14.01 -7.47 18.52
N ALA A 137 13.81 -8.74 18.20
CA ALA A 137 14.62 -9.78 18.80
C ALA A 137 16.04 -9.66 18.22
N MET A 138 17.07 -9.78 19.05
CA MET A 138 18.46 -9.61 18.63
C MET A 138 19.37 -10.63 19.31
N GLN A 139 20.30 -11.22 18.57
CA GLN A 139 21.43 -11.94 19.14
C GLN A 139 22.59 -10.96 19.34
N VAL A 140 23.01 -10.76 20.59
CA VAL A 140 24.04 -9.77 20.95
C VAL A 140 25.21 -10.46 21.65
N GLN A 141 26.42 -10.17 21.21
CA GLN A 141 27.67 -10.51 21.87
C GLN A 141 28.20 -9.30 22.66
N ARG A 142 28.44 -9.50 23.96
CA ARG A 142 29.02 -8.52 24.89
C ARG A 142 30.54 -8.50 24.83
N PRO A 143 31.21 -7.48 25.41
CA PRO A 143 32.68 -7.38 25.42
C PRO A 143 33.39 -8.58 26.05
N ASP A 144 32.76 -9.24 27.03
CA ASP A 144 33.27 -10.43 27.70
C ASP A 144 33.14 -11.72 26.85
N GLY A 145 32.60 -11.59 25.63
CA GLY A 145 32.38 -12.68 24.69
C GLY A 145 31.07 -13.45 24.90
N THR A 146 30.31 -13.16 25.96
CA THR A 146 29.00 -13.78 26.19
C THR A 146 28.03 -13.38 25.09
N THR A 147 27.16 -14.32 24.71
CA THR A 147 26.10 -14.07 23.73
C THR A 147 24.76 -14.25 24.42
N GLU A 148 23.86 -13.30 24.22
CA GLU A 148 22.51 -13.30 24.76
C GLU A 148 21.48 -12.86 23.71
N GLU A 149 20.24 -13.26 23.91
CA GLU A 149 19.11 -12.77 23.14
C GLU A 149 18.42 -11.63 23.88
N LEU A 150 18.26 -10.49 23.19
CA LEU A 150 17.58 -9.31 23.71
C LEU A 150 16.31 -9.05 22.90
N ARG A 151 15.28 -8.54 23.57
CA ARG A 151 14.06 -8.01 22.94
C ARG A 151 14.06 -6.50 23.12
N VAL A 152 14.54 -5.78 22.11
CA VAL A 152 14.62 -4.32 22.14
C VAL A 152 13.30 -3.76 21.60
N PRO A 153 12.53 -2.97 22.37
CA PRO A 153 11.32 -2.34 21.88
C PRO A 153 11.64 -1.47 20.66
N LEU A 154 10.79 -1.55 19.64
CA LEU A 154 10.88 -0.66 18.49
C LEU A 154 9.99 0.55 18.76
N GLU A 155 10.62 1.72 18.86
CA GLU A 155 9.87 2.97 18.79
C GLU A 155 9.15 3.04 17.44
N ALA A 156 7.93 3.57 17.43
CA ALA A 156 7.07 3.68 16.26
C ALA A 156 6.61 5.12 16.02
N PRO A 157 7.51 6.11 15.85
CA PRO A 157 7.12 7.51 15.63
C PRO A 157 6.30 7.72 14.36
N ASP A 158 6.42 6.80 13.39
CA ASP A 158 5.71 6.81 12.11
C ASP A 158 4.87 5.53 11.89
N ASP A 159 4.60 4.75 12.96
CA ASP A 159 3.82 3.50 12.93
C ASP A 159 4.26 2.54 11.81
N ILE A 160 5.57 2.42 11.59
CA ILE A 160 6.14 1.72 10.42
C ILE A 160 5.66 0.27 10.34
N VAL A 161 5.66 -0.45 11.47
CA VAL A 161 5.32 -1.87 11.52
C VAL A 161 3.83 -2.08 11.28
N ASP A 162 2.98 -1.26 11.90
CA ASP A 162 1.53 -1.23 11.67
C ASP A 162 1.18 -0.90 10.22
N ARG A 163 1.81 0.13 9.64
CA ARG A 163 1.59 0.49 8.24
C ARG A 163 2.02 -0.60 7.27
N ILE A 164 3.12 -1.31 7.55
CA ILE A 164 3.50 -2.48 6.76
C ILE A 164 2.42 -3.55 6.88
N HIS A 165 1.96 -3.86 8.09
CA HIS A 165 0.91 -4.85 8.32
C HIS A 165 -0.36 -4.53 7.53
N HIS A 166 -0.86 -3.30 7.63
CA HIS A 166 -2.01 -2.84 6.86
C HIS A 166 -1.82 -2.96 5.35
N GLN A 167 -0.62 -2.64 4.83
CA GLN A 167 -0.31 -2.78 3.41
C GLN A 167 -0.28 -4.23 2.95
N GLU A 168 0.35 -5.13 3.71
CA GLU A 168 0.39 -6.55 3.40
C GLU A 168 -1.02 -7.17 3.43
N CYS A 169 -1.83 -6.81 4.43
CA CYS A 169 -3.20 -7.29 4.53
C CYS A 169 -4.12 -6.73 3.44
N HIS A 170 -3.94 -5.47 3.07
CA HIS A 170 -4.63 -4.88 1.92
C HIS A 170 -4.25 -5.59 0.62
N ALA A 171 -2.96 -5.81 0.38
CA ALA A 171 -2.47 -6.51 -0.82
C ALA A 171 -3.02 -7.94 -0.91
N LEU A 172 -3.04 -8.69 0.20
CA LEU A 172 -3.61 -10.04 0.25
C LEU A 172 -5.12 -10.03 -0.02
N ALA A 173 -5.86 -9.08 0.57
CA ALA A 173 -7.29 -8.95 0.33
C ALA A 173 -7.59 -8.60 -1.14
N LEU A 174 -6.81 -7.68 -1.72
CA LEU A 174 -6.94 -7.28 -3.12
C LEU A 174 -6.63 -8.44 -4.06
N ALA A 175 -5.52 -9.15 -3.84
CA ALA A 175 -5.13 -10.31 -4.65
C ALA A 175 -6.15 -11.47 -4.55
N ALA A 176 -6.79 -11.64 -3.39
CA ALA A 176 -7.88 -12.60 -3.24
C ALA A 176 -9.17 -12.16 -3.96
N ALA A 177 -9.40 -10.86 -4.11
CA ALA A 177 -10.57 -10.31 -4.79
C ALA A 177 -10.42 -10.34 -6.32
N VAL A 178 -9.23 -10.03 -6.83
CA VAL A 178 -8.92 -9.93 -8.25
C VAL A 178 -7.43 -10.15 -8.50
N GLU A 179 -7.10 -11.02 -9.44
CA GLU A 179 -5.74 -11.18 -9.95
C GLU A 179 -5.51 -10.14 -11.05
N VAL A 180 -4.35 -9.50 -11.02
CA VAL A 180 -3.97 -8.44 -11.98
C VAL A 180 -2.62 -8.80 -12.58
N ASP A 181 -2.62 -9.20 -13.85
CA ASP A 181 -1.42 -9.60 -14.57
C ASP A 181 -1.04 -8.53 -15.60
N LEU A 182 0.25 -8.22 -15.68
CA LEU A 182 0.81 -7.43 -16.77
C LEU A 182 1.37 -8.39 -17.81
N GLY A 183 0.82 -8.34 -19.02
CA GLY A 183 1.23 -9.20 -20.13
C GLY A 183 2.61 -8.85 -20.71
N GLU A 184 3.00 -9.63 -21.71
CA GLU A 184 4.29 -9.45 -22.40
C GLU A 184 4.37 -8.11 -23.16
N PHE A 185 5.57 -7.54 -23.17
CA PHE A 185 5.86 -6.31 -23.91
C PHE A 185 6.21 -6.60 -25.37
N ASN A 186 5.59 -5.84 -26.26
CA ASN A 186 5.87 -5.86 -27.69
C ASN A 186 6.25 -4.46 -28.16
N SER A 187 7.38 -4.32 -28.86
CA SER A 187 7.80 -3.03 -29.40
C SER A 187 6.79 -2.52 -30.43
N ALA A 188 6.48 -1.23 -30.34
CA ALA A 188 5.55 -0.54 -31.22
C ALA A 188 5.93 0.95 -31.34
N GLU A 189 5.11 1.70 -32.07
CA GLU A 189 5.17 3.15 -32.14
C GLU A 189 3.83 3.74 -31.69
N PHE A 190 3.88 4.87 -31.00
CA PHE A 190 2.72 5.67 -30.63
C PHE A 190 3.07 7.14 -30.86
N ASP A 191 2.28 7.83 -31.68
CA ASP A 191 2.54 9.20 -32.12
C ASP A 191 3.97 9.45 -32.70
N GLY A 192 4.54 8.41 -33.33
CA GLY A 192 5.87 8.46 -33.95
C GLY A 192 7.03 8.27 -32.98
N GLU A 193 6.75 8.03 -31.70
CA GLU A 193 7.74 7.70 -30.67
C GLU A 193 7.75 6.19 -30.39
N PRO A 194 8.92 5.60 -30.09
CA PRO A 194 9.00 4.20 -29.73
C PRO A 194 8.31 3.95 -28.38
N VAL A 195 7.50 2.89 -28.32
CA VAL A 195 6.81 2.45 -27.10
C VAL A 195 6.82 0.94 -26.96
N LEU A 196 6.44 0.43 -25.80
CA LEU A 196 6.07 -0.97 -25.59
C LEU A 196 4.56 -1.08 -25.43
N ARG A 197 3.91 -1.96 -26.19
CA ARG A 197 2.51 -2.36 -25.98
C ARG A 197 2.45 -3.60 -25.11
N ALA A 198 1.49 -3.63 -24.20
CA ALA A 198 1.13 -4.81 -23.41
C ALA A 198 -0.38 -4.79 -23.14
N SER A 199 -0.84 -5.73 -22.34
CA SER A 199 -2.20 -5.73 -21.78
C SER A 199 -2.12 -5.93 -20.28
N ILE A 200 -3.07 -5.35 -19.55
CA ILE A 200 -3.35 -5.73 -18.17
C ILE A 200 -4.57 -6.66 -18.20
N THR A 201 -4.44 -7.84 -17.61
CA THR A 201 -5.53 -8.79 -17.47
C THR A 201 -6.02 -8.77 -16.03
N LEU A 202 -7.30 -8.48 -15.83
CA LEU A 202 -7.99 -8.69 -14.56
C LEU A 202 -8.69 -10.05 -14.62
N THR A 203 -8.43 -10.89 -13.63
CA THR A 203 -9.14 -12.18 -13.47
C THR A 203 -9.90 -12.16 -12.15
N ARG A 204 -11.18 -12.49 -12.19
CA ARG A 204 -12.05 -12.46 -11.01
C ARG A 204 -11.60 -13.50 -9.98
N GLY A 205 -11.41 -13.03 -8.75
CA GLY A 205 -11.17 -13.88 -7.60
C GLY A 205 -12.46 -14.12 -6.82
N THR A 206 -12.42 -13.79 -5.53
CA THR A 206 -13.54 -14.00 -4.61
C THR A 206 -14.62 -12.90 -4.65
N ASN A 207 -14.36 -11.78 -5.34
CA ASN A 207 -15.30 -10.66 -5.44
C ASN A 207 -16.30 -10.88 -6.60
N SER A 208 -17.59 -10.60 -6.37
CA SER A 208 -18.68 -10.76 -7.35
C SER A 208 -19.28 -9.43 -7.86
N GLU A 209 -18.75 -8.31 -7.36
CA GLU A 209 -19.12 -6.97 -7.76
C GLU A 209 -18.49 -6.60 -9.11
N ALA A 210 -19.00 -5.54 -9.74
CA ALA A 210 -18.35 -4.98 -10.91
C ALA A 210 -16.99 -4.38 -10.53
N ILE A 211 -15.95 -4.66 -11.31
CA ILE A 211 -14.58 -4.19 -11.07
C ILE A 211 -14.22 -3.19 -12.15
N ALA A 212 -13.81 -1.97 -11.79
CA ALA A 212 -13.32 -0.99 -12.77
C ALA A 212 -11.85 -0.67 -12.54
N LEU A 213 -11.06 -0.67 -13.60
CA LEU A 213 -9.67 -0.20 -13.61
C LEU A 213 -9.66 1.31 -13.86
N VAL A 214 -9.66 2.08 -12.77
CA VAL A 214 -9.90 3.52 -12.80
C VAL A 214 -8.62 4.35 -12.93
N GLY A 215 -7.45 3.73 -12.83
CA GLY A 215 -6.19 4.43 -13.00
C GLY A 215 -4.97 3.53 -13.12
N LEU A 216 -3.97 4.06 -13.81
CA LEU A 216 -2.62 3.51 -13.92
C LEU A 216 -1.63 4.64 -13.65
N THR A 217 -0.53 4.32 -12.99
CA THR A 217 0.56 5.26 -12.76
C THR A 217 1.87 4.64 -13.24
N GLY A 218 2.63 5.42 -14.00
CA GLY A 218 4.00 5.09 -14.39
C GLY A 218 4.98 5.13 -13.22
N SER A 219 6.25 4.92 -13.53
CA SER A 219 7.36 5.16 -12.62
C SER A 219 8.05 6.50 -12.93
N VAL A 220 9.15 6.79 -12.24
CA VAL A 220 9.97 7.98 -12.54
C VAL A 220 10.64 7.88 -13.92
N VAL A 221 10.81 6.66 -14.45
CA VAL A 221 11.49 6.41 -15.73
C VAL A 221 10.45 6.21 -16.83
N PHE A 222 9.41 5.43 -16.56
CA PHE A 222 8.45 4.99 -17.57
C PHE A 222 7.06 5.54 -17.32
N ASP A 223 6.38 5.99 -18.37
CA ASP A 223 4.94 6.22 -18.32
C ASP A 223 4.21 4.90 -18.55
N LEU A 224 3.11 4.64 -17.85
CA LEU A 224 2.18 3.53 -18.11
C LEU A 224 0.79 4.11 -18.24
N ILE A 225 0.20 3.98 -19.43
CA ILE A 225 -1.10 4.56 -19.76
C ILE A 225 -1.97 3.53 -20.49
N PHE A 226 -3.28 3.78 -20.50
CA PHE A 226 -4.18 3.04 -21.39
C PHE A 226 -3.83 3.32 -22.86
N ALA A 227 -3.91 2.30 -23.71
CA ALA A 227 -3.65 2.46 -25.13
C ALA A 227 -4.80 3.18 -25.85
N ASP A 228 -6.01 3.05 -25.33
CA ASP A 228 -7.24 3.62 -25.86
C ASP A 228 -7.79 4.70 -24.93
N ASP A 229 -8.59 5.61 -25.49
CA ASP A 229 -9.36 6.59 -24.73
C ASP A 229 -10.50 5.88 -23.99
N ASN A 230 -10.30 5.61 -22.71
CA ASN A 230 -11.22 4.83 -21.88
C ASN A 230 -12.06 5.74 -20.98
N GLU A 231 -12.93 6.55 -21.60
CA GLU A 231 -14.00 7.27 -20.92
C GLU A 231 -15.37 6.68 -21.33
N PRO A 232 -16.06 5.90 -20.45
CA PRO A 232 -15.74 5.61 -19.05
C PRO A 232 -14.59 4.59 -18.87
N PRO A 233 -14.02 4.47 -17.65
CA PRO A 233 -12.93 3.53 -17.36
C PRO A 233 -13.27 2.08 -17.72
N PRO A 234 -12.27 1.24 -18.09
CA PRO A 234 -12.51 -0.16 -18.40
C PRO A 234 -13.07 -0.89 -17.18
N SER A 235 -14.14 -1.66 -17.38
CA SER A 235 -14.84 -2.34 -16.29
C SER A 235 -15.22 -3.76 -16.65
N MET A 236 -15.06 -4.67 -15.69
CA MET A 236 -15.49 -6.06 -15.70
C MET A 236 -16.82 -6.18 -14.92
N PRO A 237 -17.97 -6.34 -15.60
CA PRO A 237 -19.26 -6.59 -14.96
C PRO A 237 -19.22 -7.81 -14.04
N GLY A 238 -20.12 -7.87 -13.04
CA GLY A 238 -20.13 -8.93 -12.02
C GLY A 238 -20.37 -10.35 -12.55
N ASP A 239 -20.88 -10.50 -13.78
CA ASP A 239 -21.11 -11.78 -14.46
C ASP A 239 -20.00 -12.17 -15.46
N GLU A 240 -18.93 -11.37 -15.54
CA GLU A 240 -17.73 -11.67 -16.32
C GLU A 240 -16.56 -12.06 -15.40
N ASP A 241 -15.74 -13.02 -15.82
CA ASP A 241 -14.60 -13.52 -15.03
C ASP A 241 -13.24 -12.97 -15.47
N GLU A 242 -13.19 -12.28 -16.62
CA GLU A 242 -11.94 -11.76 -17.18
C GLU A 242 -12.17 -10.42 -17.91
N LEU A 243 -11.23 -9.48 -17.74
CA LEU A 243 -11.14 -8.24 -18.53
C LEU A 243 -9.70 -8.04 -18.98
N VAL A 244 -9.51 -7.84 -20.29
CA VAL A 244 -8.20 -7.52 -20.88
C VAL A 244 -8.19 -6.06 -21.32
N VAL A 245 -7.25 -5.28 -20.78
CA VAL A 245 -7.11 -3.85 -21.04
C VAL A 245 -5.79 -3.56 -21.74
N PRO A 246 -5.80 -3.08 -23.00
CA PRO A 246 -4.58 -2.69 -23.70
C PRO A 246 -3.90 -1.48 -23.03
N VAL A 247 -2.58 -1.57 -22.88
CA VAL A 247 -1.75 -0.51 -22.29
C VAL A 247 -0.50 -0.22 -23.11
N VAL A 248 0.05 0.97 -22.91
CA VAL A 248 1.30 1.43 -23.51
C VAL A 248 2.26 1.86 -22.41
N VAL A 249 3.51 1.43 -22.55
CA VAL A 249 4.63 1.91 -21.76
C VAL A 249 5.53 2.76 -22.62
N GLY A 250 5.72 4.01 -22.22
CA GLY A 250 6.60 4.98 -22.86
C GLY A 250 7.71 5.47 -21.94
N MET A 251 8.61 6.30 -22.45
CA MET A 251 9.56 7.04 -21.61
C MET A 251 8.90 8.28 -21.05
N THR A 252 9.03 8.51 -19.74
CA THR A 252 8.69 9.81 -19.16
C THR A 252 9.51 10.92 -19.82
N GLY A 253 8.98 12.14 -19.89
CA GLY A 253 9.69 13.28 -20.51
C GLY A 253 11.07 13.62 -19.92
N ARG A 254 11.46 13.04 -18.78
CA ARG A 254 12.81 13.15 -18.19
C ARG A 254 13.55 11.81 -18.05
N GLY A 255 12.97 10.71 -18.53
CA GLY A 255 13.47 9.36 -18.27
C GLY A 255 14.78 9.03 -18.97
N CYS A 256 15.23 9.83 -19.95
CA CYS A 256 16.55 9.68 -20.57
C CYS A 256 17.67 10.49 -19.88
N ASP A 257 17.38 11.27 -18.84
CA ASP A 257 18.41 11.97 -18.08
C ASP A 257 19.28 10.98 -17.29
N ALA A 258 20.61 11.12 -17.40
CA ALA A 258 21.55 10.20 -16.76
C ALA A 258 21.46 10.19 -15.22
N HIS A 259 21.09 11.32 -14.60
CA HIS A 259 20.86 11.37 -13.15
C HIS A 259 19.58 10.62 -12.79
N VAL A 260 18.51 10.80 -13.57
CA VAL A 260 17.24 10.06 -13.37
C VAL A 260 17.49 8.56 -13.44
N LEU A 261 18.19 8.08 -14.47
CA LEU A 261 18.50 6.66 -14.63
C LEU A 261 19.41 6.12 -13.51
N GLY A 262 20.44 6.89 -13.12
CA GLY A 262 21.40 6.47 -12.10
C GLY A 262 20.88 6.49 -10.66
N GLU A 263 19.90 7.35 -10.35
CA GLU A 263 19.40 7.53 -8.98
C GLU A 263 18.06 6.84 -8.71
N THR A 264 17.33 6.40 -9.73
CA THR A 264 16.03 5.75 -9.56
C THR A 264 16.16 4.42 -8.81
N LYS A 265 15.50 4.33 -7.64
CA LYS A 265 15.50 3.12 -6.79
C LYS A 265 14.38 2.15 -7.11
N GLN A 266 13.35 2.59 -7.82
CA GLN A 266 12.12 1.84 -8.09
C GLN A 266 11.65 2.06 -9.54
N PRO A 267 12.46 1.72 -10.56
CA PRO A 267 12.09 1.99 -11.94
C PRO A 267 10.89 1.15 -12.42
N PHE A 268 10.56 0.06 -11.70
CA PHE A 268 9.56 -0.94 -12.11
C PHE A 268 8.36 -1.04 -11.18
N VAL A 269 8.11 -0.02 -10.36
CA VAL A 269 6.88 0.05 -9.55
C VAL A 269 5.84 0.76 -10.39
N PHE A 270 4.81 0.01 -10.82
CA PHE A 270 3.69 0.51 -11.60
C PHE A 270 2.39 0.35 -10.80
N PRO A 271 1.94 1.41 -10.11
CA PRO A 271 0.67 1.36 -9.40
C PRO A 271 -0.53 1.26 -10.33
N PHE A 272 -1.56 0.55 -9.88
CA PHE A 272 -2.88 0.53 -10.49
C PHE A 272 -3.95 0.84 -9.44
N TYR A 273 -5.11 1.27 -9.91
CA TYR A 273 -6.23 1.68 -9.06
C TYR A 273 -7.51 1.02 -9.54
N LEU A 274 -8.20 0.31 -8.64
CA LEU A 274 -9.47 -0.34 -8.92
C LEU A 274 -10.60 0.26 -8.08
N THR A 275 -11.83 0.11 -8.53
CA THR A 275 -13.02 0.25 -7.68
C THR A 275 -13.90 -0.99 -7.79
N PHE A 276 -14.54 -1.36 -6.70
CA PHE A 276 -15.59 -2.38 -6.67
C PHE A 276 -16.96 -1.69 -6.55
N ASP A 277 -17.85 -1.91 -7.52
CA ASP A 277 -19.17 -1.28 -7.66
C ASP A 277 -19.18 0.26 -7.47
N GLY A 278 -18.12 0.93 -7.93
CA GLY A 278 -17.95 2.38 -7.78
C GLY A 278 -17.67 2.86 -6.34
N GLY A 279 -17.29 1.94 -5.45
CA GLY A 279 -16.90 2.22 -4.07
C GLY A 279 -15.52 2.86 -3.93
N GLU A 280 -14.88 2.64 -2.78
CA GLU A 280 -13.57 3.20 -2.47
C GLU A 280 -12.48 2.67 -3.41
N VAL A 281 -11.58 3.58 -3.83
CA VAL A 281 -10.44 3.25 -4.69
C VAL A 281 -9.46 2.36 -3.95
N GLN A 282 -9.16 1.21 -4.53
CA GLN A 282 -8.19 0.25 -4.07
C GLN A 282 -6.88 0.44 -4.83
N TYR A 283 -5.77 0.43 -4.09
CA TYR A 283 -4.43 0.59 -4.63
C TYR A 283 -3.74 -0.76 -4.77
N GLY A 284 -3.13 -1.04 -5.92
CA GLY A 284 -2.25 -2.18 -6.12
C GLY A 284 -0.97 -1.79 -6.87
N VAL A 285 -0.02 -2.72 -6.94
CA VAL A 285 1.21 -2.59 -7.73
C VAL A 285 1.31 -3.78 -8.66
N LEU A 286 1.52 -3.53 -9.96
CA LEU A 286 1.72 -4.60 -10.93
C LEU A 286 3.01 -5.36 -10.62
N GLU A 287 2.91 -6.69 -10.65
CA GLU A 287 4.11 -7.53 -10.64
C GLU A 287 4.83 -7.40 -11.98
N VAL A 288 6.15 -7.19 -11.92
CA VAL A 288 7.01 -7.08 -13.11
C VAL A 288 8.06 -8.18 -13.07
N SER A 289 7.93 -9.14 -13.97
CA SER A 289 8.81 -10.30 -14.10
C SER A 289 10.26 -9.90 -14.46
N PRO A 290 11.27 -10.75 -14.22
CA PRO A 290 12.64 -10.49 -14.67
C PRO A 290 12.73 -10.22 -16.18
N GLU A 291 12.01 -10.98 -17.00
CA GLU A 291 11.98 -10.83 -18.46
C GLU A 291 11.37 -9.48 -18.87
N GLN A 292 10.31 -9.05 -18.20
CA GLN A 292 9.71 -7.73 -18.39
C GLN A 292 10.66 -6.60 -17.98
N ARG A 293 11.42 -6.77 -16.90
CA ARG A 293 12.44 -5.78 -16.48
C ARG A 293 13.55 -5.67 -17.52
N ASP A 294 13.99 -6.78 -18.10
CA ASP A 294 14.98 -6.80 -19.17
C ASP A 294 14.45 -6.13 -20.45
N ALA A 295 13.19 -6.35 -20.79
CA ALA A 295 12.52 -5.67 -21.90
C ALA A 295 12.43 -4.16 -21.68
N LEU A 296 12.05 -3.72 -20.48
CA LEU A 296 12.03 -2.30 -20.10
C LEU A 296 13.42 -1.67 -20.17
N TRP A 297 14.46 -2.35 -19.70
CA TRP A 297 15.83 -1.84 -19.82
C TRP A 297 16.34 -1.79 -21.26
N SER A 298 15.97 -2.77 -22.08
CA SER A 298 16.27 -2.75 -23.51
C SER A 298 15.57 -1.60 -24.21
N PHE A 299 14.33 -1.30 -23.82
CA PHE A 299 13.57 -0.18 -24.34
C PHE A 299 14.21 1.17 -24.00
N VAL A 300 14.77 1.36 -22.80
CA VAL A 300 15.53 2.59 -22.45
C VAL A 300 16.67 2.83 -23.44
N GLN A 301 17.38 1.79 -23.86
CA GLN A 301 18.49 1.92 -24.82
C GLN A 301 18.01 2.38 -26.20
N VAL A 302 16.80 1.96 -26.62
CA VAL A 302 16.21 2.35 -27.90
C VAL A 302 15.65 3.76 -27.83
N ALA A 303 14.90 4.09 -26.77
CA ALA A 303 14.22 5.37 -26.64
C ALA A 303 15.16 6.54 -26.31
N CYS A 304 16.34 6.27 -25.77
CA CYS A 304 17.33 7.28 -25.42
C CYS A 304 18.56 7.32 -26.35
N ALA A 305 18.52 6.60 -27.48
CA ALA A 305 19.56 6.63 -28.52
C ALA A 305 19.47 7.89 -29.38
#